data_AF-A0A924BFP5-F1
#
_entry.id   AF-A0A924BFP5-F1
#
_cell.length_a   1.000
_cell.length_b   1.000
_cell.length_c   1.000
_cell.angle_alpha   90.00
_cell.angle_beta   90.00
_cell.angle_gamma   90.00
#
_symmetry.space_group_name_H-M   'P 1'
#
loop_
_entity.id
_entity.type
_entity.pdbx_description
1 polymer ?
#
loop_
_entity_poly.entity_id
_entity_poly.type
_entity_poly.pdbx_seq_one_letter_code
_entity_poly.pdbx_strand_id
1 'polypeptide(L)'
;INNDSIKITPIGKGNEPKQVANVDDPTFKYIQKTISAFHQNIIVAPYLVLGATDARYFGNITSQIFRFSPFTDPEGFHGVNERIKISEYKKGISFYYELIKNYKN
;
A
#
# COMPACT_ATOMS: atom_id res chain seq x y z
N ILE A 1 5.32 -13.74 26.10
CA ILE A 1 6.45 -12.93 25.59
C ILE A 1 7.50 -12.92 26.70
N ASN A 2 8.79 -13.16 26.39
CA ASN A 2 9.90 -13.46 27.34
C ASN A 2 9.80 -14.83 28.04
N ASN A 3 9.87 -15.90 27.25
CA ASN A 3 10.06 -17.26 27.78
C ASN A 3 11.36 -17.82 27.20
N ASP A 4 12.36 -17.99 28.05
CA ASP A 4 13.72 -18.41 27.67
C ASP A 4 13.79 -19.85 27.11
N SER A 5 12.73 -20.64 27.33
CA SER A 5 12.58 -21.97 26.73
C SER A 5 12.19 -21.90 25.24
N ILE A 6 11.72 -20.75 24.75
CA ILE A 6 11.36 -20.54 23.35
C ILE A 6 12.52 -19.86 22.64
N LYS A 7 13.17 -20.58 21.73
CA LYS A 7 14.22 -20.05 20.85
C LYS A 7 13.67 -19.90 19.44
N ILE A 8 13.79 -18.70 18.88
CA ILE A 8 13.44 -18.43 17.48
C ILE A 8 14.75 -18.37 16.68
N THR A 9 14.88 -19.25 15.69
CA THR A 9 16.02 -19.24 14.76
C THR A 9 15.49 -18.89 13.38
N PRO A 10 15.90 -17.75 12.79
CA PRO A 10 15.54 -17.42 11.40
C PRO A 10 16.10 -18.47 10.45
N ILE A 11 15.30 -18.90 9.48
CA ILE A 11 15.76 -19.77 8.38
C ILE A 11 15.94 -18.89 7.13
N GLY A 12 17.17 -18.81 6.62
CA GLY A 12 17.49 -18.00 5.45
C GLY A 12 17.63 -16.50 5.74
N LYS A 13 17.70 -15.68 4.67
CA LYS A 13 17.76 -14.22 4.79
C LYS A 13 16.33 -13.64 4.78
N GLY A 14 15.96 -12.96 5.86
CA GLY A 14 14.76 -12.12 5.91
C GLY A 14 15.02 -10.73 5.31
N ASN A 15 13.94 -10.01 4.99
CA ASN A 15 14.01 -8.58 4.69
C ASN A 15 13.40 -7.83 5.86
N GLU A 16 14.23 -7.13 6.62
CA GLU A 16 13.73 -6.28 7.71
C GLU A 16 12.90 -5.12 7.16
N PRO A 17 11.82 -4.72 7.84
CA PRO A 17 11.09 -3.51 7.49
C PRO A 17 12.05 -2.32 7.60
N LYS A 18 12.16 -1.54 6.53
CA LYS A 18 13.10 -0.41 6.50
C LYS A 18 12.63 0.75 7.39
N GLN A 19 11.33 1.02 7.40
CA GLN A 19 10.73 2.15 8.13
C GLN A 19 9.21 2.07 8.18
N VAL A 20 8.62 2.78 9.13
CA VAL A 20 7.19 3.05 9.22
C VAL A 20 6.93 4.48 8.72
N ALA A 21 6.04 4.63 7.74
CA ALA A 21 5.70 5.95 7.21
C ALA A 21 4.90 6.77 8.23
N ASN A 22 5.16 8.07 8.31
CA ASN A 22 4.41 8.99 9.15
C ASN A 22 3.06 9.32 8.49
N VAL A 23 1.96 9.01 9.16
CA VAL A 23 0.59 9.25 8.67
C VAL A 23 0.11 10.69 8.87
N ASP A 24 0.80 11.47 9.71
CA ASP A 24 0.51 12.90 9.88
C ASP A 24 1.14 13.77 8.80
N ASP A 25 2.04 13.20 7.99
CA ASP A 25 2.75 13.87 6.92
C ASP A 25 1.82 14.35 5.80
N PRO A 26 2.10 15.50 5.16
CA PRO A 26 1.32 16.00 4.04
C PRO A 26 1.14 15.00 2.89
N THR A 27 2.12 14.13 2.64
CA THR A 27 2.05 13.10 1.59
C THR A 27 0.96 12.06 1.86
N PHE A 28 0.78 11.62 3.11
CA PHE A 28 -0.32 10.72 3.46
C PHE A 28 -1.68 11.41 3.32
N LYS A 29 -1.78 12.66 3.80
CA LYS A 29 -2.99 13.47 3.67
C LYS A 29 -3.38 13.71 2.21
N TYR A 30 -2.39 13.89 1.34
CA TYR A 30 -2.59 13.99 -0.09
C TYR A 30 -3.20 12.71 -0.68
N ILE A 31 -2.62 11.55 -0.36
CA ILE A 31 -3.17 10.25 -0.79
C ILE A 31 -4.59 10.06 -0.27
N GLN A 32 -4.84 10.34 1.02
CA GLN A 32 -6.17 10.26 1.62
C GLN A 32 -7.20 11.14 0.90
N LYS A 33 -6.84 12.38 0.57
CA LYS A 33 -7.69 13.29 -0.20
C LYS A 33 -7.98 12.73 -1.59
N THR A 34 -6.97 12.20 -2.27
CA THR A 34 -7.14 11.60 -3.59
C THR A 34 -8.08 10.40 -3.54
N ILE A 35 -7.91 9.47 -2.60
CA ILE A 35 -8.82 8.30 -2.45
C ILE A 35 -10.25 8.77 -2.18
N SER A 36 -10.42 9.76 -1.30
CA SER A 36 -11.75 10.29 -0.91
C SER A 36 -12.51 10.96 -2.07
N ALA A 37 -11.83 11.35 -3.15
CA ALA A 37 -12.47 11.92 -4.33
C ALA A 37 -13.20 10.86 -5.19
N PHE A 38 -12.83 9.58 -5.06
CA PHE A 38 -13.38 8.50 -5.90
C PHE A 38 -14.56 7.77 -5.23
N HIS A 39 -14.72 7.91 -3.93
CA HIS A 39 -15.75 7.20 -3.17
C HIS A 39 -16.39 8.12 -2.14
N GLN A 40 -17.71 8.21 -2.17
CA GLN A 40 -18.47 8.99 -1.20
C GLN A 40 -18.43 8.28 0.17
N ASN A 41 -18.24 9.04 1.24
CA ASN A 41 -18.30 8.57 2.63
C ASN A 41 -17.32 7.44 2.99
N ILE A 42 -16.07 7.50 2.52
CA ILE A 42 -15.04 6.54 2.92
C ILE A 42 -14.16 7.05 4.06
N ILE A 43 -13.66 6.12 4.86
CA ILE A 43 -12.61 6.37 5.86
C ILE A 43 -11.32 5.75 5.33
N VAL A 44 -10.25 6.54 5.26
CA VAL A 44 -8.92 6.05 4.92
C VAL A 44 -8.18 5.76 6.22
N ALA A 45 -7.72 4.52 6.37
CA ALA A 45 -6.94 4.08 7.53
C ALA A 45 -5.65 3.39 7.06
N PRO A 46 -4.50 3.66 7.73
CA PRO A 46 -3.27 2.94 7.45
C PRO A 46 -3.36 1.50 7.95
N TYR A 47 -2.68 0.57 7.27
CA TYR A 47 -2.56 -0.82 7.70
C TYR A 47 -1.20 -1.41 7.35
N LEU A 48 -0.82 -2.50 8.03
CA LEU A 48 0.42 -3.22 7.78
C LEU A 48 0.29 -4.13 6.56
N VAL A 49 1.19 -3.98 5.59
CA VAL A 49 1.31 -4.91 4.45
C VAL A 49 2.34 -5.98 4.78
N LEU A 50 1.89 -7.24 4.84
CA LEU A 50 2.76 -8.40 5.06
C LEU A 50 3.42 -8.89 3.76
N GLY A 51 2.83 -8.58 2.62
CA GLY A 51 3.32 -8.97 1.30
C GLY A 51 4.62 -8.25 0.91
N ALA A 52 5.55 -9.00 0.35
CA ALA A 52 6.77 -8.42 -0.21
C ALA A 52 6.43 -7.59 -1.46
N THR A 53 6.93 -6.36 -1.50
CA THR A 53 6.69 -5.39 -2.58
C THR A 53 8.00 -4.71 -2.95
N ASP A 54 8.05 -4.03 -4.10
CA ASP A 54 9.25 -3.30 -4.52
C ASP A 54 9.60 -2.13 -3.61
N ALA A 55 8.65 -1.69 -2.77
CA ALA A 55 8.85 -0.72 -1.70
C ALA A 55 10.10 -0.98 -0.84
N ARG A 56 10.56 -2.23 -0.71
CA ARG A 56 11.81 -2.58 0.01
C ARG A 56 13.07 -1.90 -0.56
N TYR A 57 13.07 -1.59 -1.86
CA TYR A 57 14.18 -0.97 -2.57
C TYR A 57 14.17 0.56 -2.47
N PHE A 58 13.03 1.17 -2.15
CA PHE A 58 12.87 2.63 -2.05
C PHE A 58 13.19 3.19 -0.67
N GLY A 59 13.47 2.35 0.34
CA GLY A 59 13.72 2.78 1.72
C GLY A 59 14.92 3.73 1.88
N ASN A 60 15.90 3.67 0.97
CA ASN A 60 17.05 4.58 0.98
C ASN A 60 16.75 5.94 0.30
N ILE A 61 15.59 6.09 -0.35
CA ILE A 61 15.22 7.30 -1.11
C ILE A 61 14.32 8.21 -0.29
N THR A 62 13.35 7.64 0.44
CA THR A 62 12.39 8.39 1.24
C THR A 62 11.86 7.54 2.39
N SER A 63 11.49 8.18 3.50
CA SER A 63 10.80 7.54 4.63
C SER A 63 9.30 7.33 4.40
N GLN A 64 8.72 8.07 3.45
CA GLN A 64 7.28 8.15 3.20
C GLN A 64 6.89 7.20 2.07
N ILE A 65 6.74 5.91 2.39
CA ILE A 65 6.35 4.86 1.43
C ILE A 65 4.98 4.29 1.79
N PHE A 66 4.02 4.47 0.89
CA PHE A 66 2.66 3.98 1.03
C PHE A 66 2.34 2.95 -0.04
N ARG A 67 1.53 1.95 0.32
CA ARG A 67 1.08 0.89 -0.58
C ARG A 67 -0.43 0.96 -0.63
N PHE A 68 -0.96 1.18 -1.82
CA PHE A 68 -2.39 1.31 -2.04
C PHE A 68 -2.72 0.76 -3.44
N SER A 69 -3.84 0.07 -3.54
CA SER A 69 -4.41 -0.41 -4.78
C SER A 69 -5.84 0.11 -4.90
N PRO A 70 -6.22 0.82 -5.98
CA PRO A 70 -7.58 1.32 -6.17
C PRO A 70 -8.57 0.23 -6.60
N PHE A 71 -8.12 -1.02 -6.79
CA PHE A 71 -8.96 -2.11 -7.28
C PHE A 71 -9.61 -2.85 -6.10
N THR A 72 -10.95 -2.89 -6.07
CA THR A 72 -11.72 -3.35 -4.90
C THR A 72 -12.20 -4.81 -4.97
N ASP A 73 -12.11 -5.45 -6.15
CA ASP A 73 -12.75 -6.75 -6.41
C ASP A 73 -11.93 -7.61 -7.40
N PRO A 74 -10.66 -7.97 -7.10
CA PRO A 74 -9.94 -8.94 -7.91
C PRO A 74 -10.46 -10.35 -7.65
N GLU A 75 -11.10 -10.95 -8.65
CA GLU A 75 -11.45 -12.37 -8.63
C GLU A 75 -10.19 -13.19 -8.90
N GLY A 76 -9.86 -14.13 -8.02
CA GLY A 76 -8.69 -14.99 -8.18
C GLY A 76 -7.36 -14.29 -7.89
N PHE A 77 -7.34 -13.29 -7.00
CA PHE A 77 -6.12 -12.60 -6.60
C PHE A 77 -5.01 -13.57 -6.16
N HIS A 78 -3.83 -13.48 -6.77
CA HIS A 78 -2.71 -14.43 -6.60
C HIS A 78 -3.01 -15.87 -7.07
N GLY A 79 -3.99 -16.07 -7.95
CA GLY A 79 -4.40 -17.37 -8.48
C GLY A 79 -4.45 -17.44 -10.01
N VAL A 80 -4.86 -18.60 -10.53
CA VAL A 80 -5.10 -18.78 -11.97
C VAL A 80 -6.34 -17.98 -12.39
N ASN A 81 -6.27 -17.34 -13.56
CA ASN A 81 -7.35 -16.50 -14.11
C ASN A 81 -7.75 -15.30 -13.21
N GLU A 82 -6.75 -14.68 -12.57
CA GLU A 82 -6.91 -13.40 -11.89
C GLU A 82 -7.50 -12.35 -12.84
N ARG A 83 -8.57 -11.69 -12.42
CA ARG A 83 -9.29 -10.71 -13.26
C ARG A 83 -9.99 -9.65 -12.42
N ILE A 84 -10.26 -8.53 -13.08
CA ILE A 84 -11.06 -7.42 -12.54
C ILE A 84 -12.09 -6.99 -13.59
N LYS A 85 -13.18 -6.37 -13.13
CA LYS A 85 -14.18 -5.75 -14.03
C LYS A 85 -13.54 -4.58 -14.78
N ILE A 86 -13.91 -4.40 -16.05
CA ILE A 86 -13.43 -3.28 -16.88
C ILE A 86 -13.78 -1.92 -16.22
N SER A 87 -14.92 -1.82 -15.53
CA SER A 87 -15.30 -0.63 -14.78
C SER A 87 -14.32 -0.30 -13.65
N GLU A 88 -13.85 -1.32 -12.91
CA GLU A 88 -12.85 -1.15 -11.84
C GLU A 88 -11.49 -0.80 -12.41
N TYR A 89 -11.12 -1.39 -13.55
CA TYR A 89 -9.89 -1.02 -14.27
C TYR A 89 -9.89 0.47 -14.65
N LYS A 90 -11.00 0.97 -15.20
CA LYS A 90 -11.15 2.40 -15.56
C LYS A 90 -11.07 3.31 -14.32
N LYS A 91 -11.70 2.94 -13.20
CA LYS A 91 -11.58 3.69 -11.93
C LYS A 91 -10.14 3.76 -11.44
N GLY A 92 -9.41 2.65 -11.52
CA GLY A 92 -8.00 2.62 -11.14
C GLY A 92 -7.12 3.52 -12.00
N ILE A 93 -7.35 3.55 -13.33
CA ILE A 93 -6.68 4.51 -14.22
C ILE A 93 -6.97 5.94 -13.78
N SER A 94 -8.24 6.27 -13.54
CA SER A 94 -8.62 7.61 -13.09
C SER A 94 -7.97 7.97 -11.75
N PHE A 95 -7.89 7.04 -10.81
CA PHE A 95 -7.20 7.25 -9.53
C PHE A 95 -5.72 7.63 -9.74
N TYR A 96 -4.96 6.83 -10.48
CA TYR A 96 -3.55 7.12 -10.72
C TYR A 96 -3.35 8.43 -11.51
N TYR A 97 -4.23 8.72 -12.46
CA TYR A 97 -4.21 9.99 -13.19
C TYR A 97 -4.38 11.19 -12.25
N GLU A 98 -5.40 11.18 -11.38
CA GLU A 98 -5.63 12.27 -10.43
C GLU A 98 -4.52 12.36 -9.36
N LEU A 99 -3.97 11.21 -8.91
CA LEU A 99 -2.83 11.15 -7.98
C LEU A 99 -1.56 11.79 -8.55
N ILE A 100 -1.30 11.62 -9.85
CA ILE A 100 -0.10 12.17 -10.48
C ILE A 100 -0.34 13.64 -10.87
N LYS A 101 -1.48 13.92 -11.50
CA LYS A 101 -1.81 15.26 -12.03
C LYS A 101 -1.95 16.32 -10.95
N ASN A 102 -2.56 15.97 -9.81
CA ASN A 102 -2.83 16.95 -8.76
C ASN A 102 -1.70 17.06 -7.73
N TYR A 103 -0.63 16.28 -7.88
CA TYR A 103 0.53 16.41 -7.00
C TYR A 103 1.26 17.70 -7.37
N LYS A 104 1.29 18.65 -6.44
CA LYS A 104 2.00 19.92 -6.59
C LYS A 104 3.09 19.98 -5.53
N ASN A 105 4.31 20.30 -5.98
CA ASN A 105 5.45 20.58 -5.11
C ASN A 105 5.23 21.88 -4.33
#